data_AF-A0A8T1W1M7-F1
#
_entry.id   AF-A0A8T1W1M7-F1
#
_cell.length_a   1.000
_cell.length_b   1.000
_cell.length_c   1.000
_cell.angle_alpha   90.00
_cell.angle_beta   90.00
_cell.angle_gamma   90.00
#
_symmetry.space_group_name_H-M   'P 1'
#
loop_
_entity.id
_entity.type
_entity.pdbx_description
1 polymer ?
#
loop_
_entity_poly.entity_id
_entity_poly.type
_entity_poly.pdbx_seq_one_letter_code
_entity_poly.pdbx_strand_id
1 'polypeptide(L)'
;MMGKYTLVSDGEASKDKTAKPSRLTKHMASLLTVALCGFAAAGFLLATTSSRATPSSVLMDAKLRVFKPQPSIEKIQDAVQTQDTNFRLTTWPLLVEDGGDLVVSWEGQAADPLTSKDFVTLSCGPTRGENDYFRKAGVKDWGSTDTSVRFSELYMMRCNYTVVYFHYQAASGLYKAIAKVEAGMRESFDAPKHGHISLSEDETGMTVMFNSASTKTPMVRYGESAEDLSFEATGTSSTYRASDMCHAPATTIGQQSFRDPGYMHTVALTGLKPNTYYFYQYGHGGNNWSKVRRFKSRPAAGTKYANIIAYADMGTFAGPGAASTAGRVYEEVVGNGYDSFLLHFGDISYARSDGSIWDHFFHLIEPYATRVYVLSFELS
;
A
#
# COMPACT_ATOMS: atom_id res chain seq x y z
N MET A 1 14.91 8.50 11.04
CA MET A 1 16.20 8.24 11.73
C MET A 1 16.28 6.71 11.87
N MET A 2 17.25 6.03 11.26
CA MET A 2 17.33 4.55 11.30
C MET A 2 18.36 4.16 12.35
N GLY A 3 17.95 3.39 13.36
CA GLY A 3 18.83 2.87 14.39
C GLY A 3 19.08 1.37 14.19
N LYS A 4 20.33 0.93 14.32
CA LYS A 4 20.68 -0.49 14.42
C LYS A 4 20.68 -0.86 15.89
N TYR A 5 19.90 -1.88 16.25
CA TYR A 5 19.80 -2.34 17.62
C TYR A 5 20.03 -3.85 17.67
N THR A 6 20.84 -4.28 18.64
CA THR A 6 20.95 -5.67 19.04
C THR A 6 20.31 -5.78 20.42
N LEU A 7 19.20 -6.50 20.51
CA LEU A 7 18.60 -6.82 21.81
C LEU A 7 19.28 -8.09 22.35
N VAL A 8 19.67 -8.05 23.62
CA VAL A 8 20.25 -9.17 24.35
C VAL A 8 19.24 -9.55 25.44
N SER A 9 18.87 -10.82 25.54
CA SER A 9 17.98 -11.28 26.63
C SER A 9 18.71 -11.20 27.97
N ASP A 10 18.08 -10.63 28.99
CA ASP A 10 18.63 -10.57 30.35
C ASP A 10 18.77 -11.97 30.94
N GLY A 11 20.01 -12.45 30.98
CA GLY A 11 20.33 -13.77 31.50
C GLY A 11 21.84 -14.03 31.52
N GLU A 12 22.60 -13.15 32.18
CA GLU A 12 23.83 -13.44 32.96
C GLU A 12 24.62 -12.14 33.19
N ALA A 13 24.30 -11.42 34.28
CA ALA A 13 25.26 -10.50 34.89
C ALA A 13 26.30 -11.34 35.65
N SER A 14 27.38 -11.72 34.97
CA SER A 14 28.58 -12.26 35.62
C SER A 14 29.13 -11.19 36.57
N LYS A 15 29.08 -11.50 37.87
CA LYS A 15 29.82 -10.76 38.89
C LYS A 15 31.29 -11.07 38.70
N ASP A 16 32.03 -10.16 38.08
CA ASP A 16 33.46 -10.06 38.36
C ASP A 16 33.85 -8.64 38.78
N LYS A 17 34.44 -8.57 39.97
CA LYS A 17 34.87 -7.36 40.64
C LYS A 17 36.39 -7.32 40.54
N THR A 18 36.96 -6.52 39.64
CA THR A 18 38.26 -5.84 39.87
C THR A 18 38.61 -4.90 38.72
N ALA A 19 38.65 -3.59 38.98
CA ALA A 19 39.77 -2.67 38.70
C ALA A 19 39.32 -1.20 38.76
N LYS A 20 40.15 -0.38 39.43
CA LYS A 20 39.98 1.06 39.71
C LYS A 20 40.31 1.94 38.47
N PRO A 21 39.95 3.25 38.50
CA PRO A 21 39.68 4.05 37.31
C PRO A 21 40.86 4.92 36.84
N SER A 22 40.84 5.29 35.54
CA SER A 22 41.63 6.40 35.00
C SER A 22 40.75 7.40 34.23
N ARG A 23 40.48 8.53 34.91
CA ARG A 23 40.41 9.93 34.48
C ARG A 23 40.03 10.36 33.04
N LEU A 24 39.16 11.38 33.05
CA LEU A 24 38.90 12.48 32.09
C LEU A 24 38.14 12.09 30.81
N THR A 25 37.07 12.77 30.39
CA THR A 25 36.77 14.21 30.42
C THR A 25 35.27 14.49 30.61
N LYS A 26 34.98 15.63 31.26
CA LYS A 26 33.65 16.24 31.40
C LYS A 26 33.16 16.75 30.04
N HIS A 27 31.92 16.45 29.64
CA HIS A 27 31.07 17.43 28.95
C HIS A 27 29.58 17.20 29.30
N MET A 28 29.02 18.22 29.95
CA MET A 28 27.63 18.66 30.03
C MET A 28 26.52 17.60 30.01
N ALA A 29 26.02 17.27 31.20
CA ALA A 29 24.64 16.88 31.38
C ALA A 29 23.72 18.07 31.08
N SER A 30 22.86 17.93 30.07
CA SER A 30 21.65 18.73 29.93
C SER A 30 20.47 17.80 30.16
N LEU A 31 19.78 18.03 31.27
CA LEU A 31 18.61 17.32 31.75
C LEU A 31 17.45 18.34 31.70
N LEU A 32 16.23 17.83 31.51
CA LEU A 32 14.93 18.53 31.42
C LEU A 32 14.54 18.98 29.99
N THR A 33 13.32 18.76 29.48
CA THR A 33 12.04 18.36 30.09
C THR A 33 11.08 17.97 28.98
N VAL A 34 10.40 16.82 29.06
CA VAL A 34 9.20 16.55 28.25
C VAL A 34 8.00 17.00 29.08
N ALA A 35 7.34 18.07 28.64
CA ALA A 35 6.12 18.56 29.25
C ALA A 35 4.95 17.67 28.81
N LEU A 36 4.44 16.86 29.74
CA LEU A 36 3.13 16.25 29.68
C LEU A 36 2.10 17.29 30.14
N CYS A 37 1.26 17.78 29.24
CA CYS A 37 0.04 18.50 29.60
C CYS A 37 -1.14 17.52 29.62
N GLY A 38 -1.55 17.14 30.81
CA GLY A 38 -2.88 16.61 31.13
C GLY A 38 -3.63 17.59 32.05
N PHE A 39 -4.94 17.33 32.18
CA PHE A 39 -6.01 18.07 32.90
C PHE A 39 -6.67 19.18 32.07
N ALA A 40 -8.01 19.23 31.96
CA ALA A 40 -8.96 19.07 33.05
C ALA A 40 -10.26 18.33 32.68
N ALA A 41 -10.77 17.60 33.67
CA ALA A 41 -12.13 17.11 33.77
C ALA A 41 -13.00 18.09 34.58
N ALA A 42 -14.25 18.27 34.15
CA ALA A 42 -15.43 18.59 34.95
C ALA A 42 -16.62 18.10 34.11
N GLY A 43 -17.52 17.21 34.53
CA GLY A 43 -18.06 17.00 35.86
C GLY A 43 -19.53 17.43 35.83
N PHE A 44 -20.43 16.58 35.33
CA PHE A 44 -21.87 16.68 35.64
C PHE A 44 -22.46 15.27 35.74
N LEU A 45 -22.70 14.86 36.99
CA LEU A 45 -23.58 13.75 37.36
C LEU A 45 -25.02 14.25 37.29
N LEU A 46 -25.91 13.47 36.67
CA LEU A 46 -27.30 13.31 37.11
C LEU A 46 -27.75 11.90 36.75
N ALA A 47 -28.14 11.16 37.78
CA ALA A 47 -28.67 9.81 37.73
C ALA A 47 -30.07 9.79 37.10
N THR A 48 -30.46 8.68 36.45
CA THR A 48 -31.44 7.73 37.02
C THR A 48 -31.82 6.58 36.07
N THR A 49 -32.02 5.43 36.71
CA THR A 49 -32.90 4.29 36.39
C THR A 49 -32.55 3.29 35.27
N SER A 50 -32.08 2.15 35.76
CA SER A 50 -32.23 0.78 35.25
C SER A 50 -33.58 0.49 34.57
N SER A 51 -33.52 -0.13 33.39
CA SER A 51 -34.40 -1.26 33.07
C SER A 51 -33.64 -2.30 32.24
N ARG A 52 -33.78 -3.54 32.67
CA ARG A 52 -33.16 -4.75 32.15
C ARG A 52 -34.13 -5.35 31.13
N ALA A 53 -33.70 -5.57 29.88
CA ALA A 53 -34.41 -6.38 28.92
C ALA A 53 -33.42 -7.28 28.17
N THR A 54 -33.58 -8.59 28.35
CA THR A 54 -32.91 -9.68 27.63
C THR A 54 -33.40 -9.80 26.19
N PRO A 55 -32.65 -10.50 25.30
CA PRO A 55 -32.75 -10.32 23.87
C PRO A 55 -33.90 -11.13 23.26
N SER A 56 -34.70 -10.50 22.42
CA SER A 56 -35.61 -11.20 21.52
C SER A 56 -34.86 -11.60 20.25
N SER A 57 -34.79 -12.90 20.03
CA SER A 57 -34.43 -13.56 18.79
C SER A 57 -35.31 -13.05 17.64
N VAL A 58 -34.73 -12.32 16.70
CA VAL A 58 -35.36 -12.09 15.39
C VAL A 58 -34.67 -13.01 14.40
N LEU A 59 -35.39 -14.07 14.06
CA LEU A 59 -35.15 -14.95 12.93
C LEU A 59 -35.22 -14.11 11.65
N MET A 60 -34.07 -13.69 11.11
CA MET A 60 -34.04 -13.10 9.77
C MET A 60 -33.82 -14.20 8.74
N ASP A 61 -34.92 -14.48 8.06
CA ASP A 61 -35.11 -15.36 6.92
C ASP A 61 -34.01 -15.15 5.87
N ALA A 62 -33.10 -16.13 5.77
CA ALA A 62 -32.02 -16.15 4.80
C ALA A 62 -32.57 -16.44 3.39
N LYS A 63 -33.12 -15.41 2.73
CA LYS A 63 -33.34 -15.47 1.28
C LYS A 63 -32.01 -15.27 0.56
N LEU A 64 -31.37 -16.39 0.22
CA LEU A 64 -30.34 -16.51 -0.79
C LEU A 64 -30.81 -15.80 -2.08
N ARG A 65 -30.35 -14.56 -2.32
CA ARG A 65 -30.50 -13.91 -3.62
C ARG A 65 -29.27 -14.25 -4.46
N VAL A 66 -29.47 -15.18 -5.38
CA VAL A 66 -28.58 -15.44 -6.51
C VAL A 66 -28.45 -14.13 -7.30
N PHE A 67 -27.29 -13.47 -7.25
CA PHE A 67 -26.98 -12.35 -8.13
C PHE A 67 -26.79 -12.89 -9.56
N LYS A 68 -27.76 -12.59 -10.43
CA LYS A 68 -27.64 -12.73 -11.89
C LYS A 68 -26.96 -11.47 -12.48
N PRO A 69 -26.28 -11.60 -13.63
CA PRO A 69 -25.27 -10.64 -14.09
C PRO A 69 -25.86 -9.33 -14.62
N GLN A 70 -25.02 -8.29 -14.51
CA GLN A 70 -24.99 -6.96 -15.14
C GLN A 70 -26.26 -6.45 -15.87
N PRO A 71 -26.80 -5.26 -15.52
CA PRO A 71 -27.76 -4.60 -16.37
C PRO A 71 -27.07 -3.96 -17.59
N SER A 72 -27.71 -4.18 -18.73
CA SER A 72 -27.44 -3.63 -20.06
C SER A 72 -27.33 -2.10 -20.06
N ILE A 73 -26.36 -1.61 -20.82
CA ILE A 73 -26.16 -0.20 -21.17
C ILE A 73 -27.42 0.34 -21.86
N GLU A 74 -28.01 1.40 -21.29
CA GLU A 74 -28.52 2.51 -22.10
C GLU A 74 -28.72 3.81 -21.29
N LYS A 75 -28.09 4.87 -21.85
CA LYS A 75 -28.28 6.32 -21.64
C LYS A 75 -27.75 6.96 -20.36
N ILE A 76 -26.43 7.21 -20.38
CA ILE A 76 -25.87 8.49 -19.91
C ILE A 76 -25.17 9.12 -21.11
N GLN A 77 -25.76 10.17 -21.65
CA GLN A 77 -25.08 11.07 -22.58
C GLN A 77 -24.24 12.02 -21.74
N ASP A 78 -22.94 11.76 -21.71
CA ASP A 78 -21.90 12.76 -21.89
C ASP A 78 -20.74 12.04 -22.56
N ALA A 79 -20.95 11.75 -23.84
CA ALA A 79 -19.84 11.45 -24.73
C ALA A 79 -19.01 12.72 -24.82
N VAL A 80 -17.69 12.60 -24.68
CA VAL A 80 -16.77 13.52 -25.35
C VAL A 80 -17.22 13.52 -26.80
N GLN A 81 -18.00 14.53 -27.20
CA GLN A 81 -18.15 14.86 -28.59
C GLN A 81 -16.73 15.16 -29.02
N THR A 82 -16.14 14.22 -29.76
CA THR A 82 -15.04 14.46 -30.66
C THR A 82 -15.52 15.55 -31.61
N GLN A 83 -15.44 16.80 -31.18
CA GLN A 83 -15.42 17.91 -32.09
C GLN A 83 -14.15 17.73 -32.90
N ASP A 84 -14.38 17.29 -34.14
CA ASP A 84 -13.59 17.44 -35.36
C ASP A 84 -12.22 18.11 -35.18
N THR A 85 -11.36 17.45 -34.42
CA THR A 85 -9.97 17.82 -34.21
C THR A 85 -9.19 16.54 -34.38
N ASN A 86 -8.17 16.58 -35.23
CA ASN A 86 -7.25 15.46 -35.40
C ASN A 86 -6.37 15.24 -34.15
N PHE A 87 -6.65 15.94 -33.05
CA PHE A 87 -5.88 15.89 -31.81
C PHE A 87 -6.15 14.59 -31.06
N ARG A 88 -5.11 13.78 -30.85
CA ARG A 88 -5.23 12.50 -30.15
C ARG A 88 -4.07 12.26 -29.21
N LEU A 89 -4.37 11.55 -28.13
CA LEU A 89 -3.38 11.05 -27.19
C LEU A 89 -2.98 9.62 -27.54
N THR A 90 -1.71 9.31 -27.32
CA THR A 90 -1.14 7.98 -27.38
C THR A 90 -0.31 7.73 -26.14
N THR A 91 -0.14 6.46 -25.79
CA THR A 91 0.60 6.07 -24.59
C THR A 91 1.69 5.07 -24.94
N TRP A 92 2.84 5.22 -24.29
CA TRP A 92 3.91 4.23 -24.33
C TRP A 92 4.45 3.96 -22.92
N PRO A 93 4.56 2.69 -22.49
CA PRO A 93 4.11 1.49 -23.19
C PRO A 93 2.57 1.43 -23.30
N LEU A 94 2.04 0.51 -24.13
CA LEU A 94 0.59 0.25 -24.20
C LEU A 94 0.07 -0.41 -22.91
N LEU A 95 0.89 -1.25 -22.30
CA LEU A 95 0.63 -1.92 -21.03
C LEU A 95 1.74 -1.56 -20.04
N VAL A 96 1.35 -0.91 -18.95
CA VAL A 96 2.23 -0.42 -17.89
C VAL A 96 2.65 -1.58 -16.99
N GLU A 97 3.96 -1.69 -16.74
CA GLU A 97 4.47 -2.59 -15.71
C GLU A 97 4.31 -1.96 -14.32
N ASP A 98 4.11 -2.77 -13.30
CA ASP A 98 4.06 -2.32 -11.91
C ASP A 98 5.42 -1.73 -11.49
N GLY A 99 5.43 -0.46 -11.09
CA GLY A 99 6.63 0.36 -10.87
C GLY A 99 7.16 1.06 -12.13
N GLY A 100 6.51 0.89 -13.29
CA GLY A 100 6.95 1.40 -14.58
C GLY A 100 6.53 2.85 -14.87
N ASP A 101 7.11 3.41 -15.92
CA ASP A 101 6.78 4.74 -16.44
C ASP A 101 5.68 4.66 -17.51
N LEU A 102 4.88 5.72 -17.61
CA LEU A 102 3.93 5.97 -18.68
C LEU A 102 4.25 7.30 -19.36
N VAL A 103 4.64 7.24 -20.62
CA VAL A 103 4.78 8.42 -21.49
C VAL A 103 3.47 8.63 -22.23
N VAL A 104 2.89 9.81 -22.06
CA VAL A 104 1.70 10.25 -22.79
C VAL A 104 2.16 11.23 -23.85
N SER A 105 1.89 10.93 -25.10
CA SER A 105 2.21 11.78 -26.24
C SER A 105 0.93 12.25 -26.93
N TRP A 106 0.99 13.41 -27.58
CA TRP A 106 -0.11 13.92 -28.40
C TRP A 106 0.33 14.29 -29.81
N GLU A 107 -0.59 14.13 -30.75
CA GLU A 107 -0.40 14.50 -32.14
C GLU A 107 -1.69 15.07 -32.76
N GLY A 108 -1.55 15.71 -33.91
CA GLY A 108 -2.65 16.37 -34.62
C GLY A 108 -2.88 17.82 -34.19
N GLN A 109 -4.00 18.39 -34.64
CA GLN A 109 -4.34 19.80 -34.44
C GLN A 109 -5.55 19.92 -33.52
N ALA A 110 -5.36 20.63 -32.40
CA ALA A 110 -6.44 21.07 -31.54
C ALA A 110 -7.21 22.23 -32.21
N ALA A 111 -8.44 22.46 -31.77
CA ALA A 111 -9.29 23.55 -32.30
C ALA A 111 -8.69 24.93 -32.04
N ASP A 112 -8.05 25.09 -30.89
CA ASP A 112 -7.34 26.28 -30.45
C ASP A 112 -5.83 25.95 -30.30
N PRO A 113 -4.90 26.90 -30.52
CA PRO A 113 -3.48 26.67 -30.33
C PRO A 113 -3.15 26.27 -28.88
N LEU A 114 -2.42 25.16 -28.70
CA LEU A 114 -1.99 24.69 -27.38
C LEU A 114 -1.21 25.75 -26.61
N THR A 115 -1.35 25.76 -25.29
CA THR A 115 -0.73 26.77 -24.43
C THR A 115 0.24 26.15 -23.43
N SER A 116 1.15 26.97 -22.88
CA SER A 116 2.02 26.55 -21.78
C SER A 116 1.28 26.29 -20.46
N LYS A 117 -0.01 26.64 -20.36
CA LYS A 117 -0.85 26.38 -19.20
C LYS A 117 -1.58 25.03 -19.28
N ASP A 118 -1.52 24.37 -20.43
CA ASP A 118 -2.17 23.09 -20.67
C ASP A 118 -1.55 22.02 -19.75
N PHE A 119 -2.34 20.99 -19.45
CA PHE A 119 -1.87 19.91 -18.58
C PHE A 119 -2.55 18.59 -18.90
N VAL A 120 -1.92 17.53 -18.42
CA VAL A 120 -2.40 16.16 -18.53
C VAL A 120 -2.66 15.64 -17.12
N THR A 121 -3.77 14.94 -16.94
CA THR A 121 -4.14 14.32 -15.67
C THR A 121 -4.10 12.80 -15.77
N LEU A 122 -3.89 12.15 -14.63
CA LEU A 122 -3.92 10.71 -14.50
C LEU A 122 -4.91 10.30 -13.40
N SER A 123 -5.79 9.37 -13.75
CA SER A 123 -6.78 8.75 -12.86
C SER A 123 -6.77 7.24 -13.05
N CYS A 124 -7.32 6.49 -12.10
CA CYS A 124 -7.41 5.04 -12.17
C CYS A 124 -8.73 4.56 -11.54
N GLY A 125 -9.58 3.93 -12.35
CA GLY A 125 -10.92 3.50 -11.94
C GLY A 125 -11.97 4.60 -12.07
N PRO A 126 -13.14 4.47 -11.42
CA PRO A 126 -14.20 5.44 -11.51
C PRO A 126 -13.77 6.84 -11.03
N THR A 127 -14.17 7.86 -11.77
CA THR A 127 -13.96 9.27 -11.40
C THR A 127 -15.31 9.97 -11.20
N ARG A 128 -15.34 11.04 -10.40
CA ARG A 128 -16.52 11.90 -10.21
C ARG A 128 -16.75 12.90 -11.35
N GLY A 129 -15.87 12.90 -12.33
CA GLY A 129 -15.80 13.88 -13.40
C GLY A 129 -14.37 13.98 -13.90
N GLU A 130 -14.14 14.82 -14.90
CA GLU A 130 -12.83 14.92 -15.57
C GLU A 130 -11.75 15.55 -14.67
N ASN A 131 -12.16 16.37 -13.70
CA ASN A 131 -11.27 17.02 -12.73
C ASN A 131 -10.90 16.15 -11.52
N ASP A 132 -11.41 14.91 -11.45
CA ASP A 132 -11.09 13.96 -10.37
C ASP A 132 -9.92 13.08 -10.82
N TYR A 133 -8.72 13.41 -10.34
CA TYR A 133 -7.45 12.77 -10.71
C TYR A 133 -6.49 12.74 -9.51
N PHE A 134 -5.58 11.76 -9.48
CA PHE A 134 -4.58 11.64 -8.40
C PHE A 134 -3.22 12.22 -8.79
N ARG A 135 -2.94 12.39 -10.10
CA ARG A 135 -1.73 13.08 -10.59
C ARG A 135 -2.04 14.04 -11.73
N LYS A 136 -1.22 15.08 -11.84
CA LYS A 136 -1.24 16.10 -12.89
C LYS A 136 0.19 16.40 -13.33
N ALA A 137 0.39 16.58 -14.63
CA ALA A 137 1.64 17.04 -15.23
C ALA A 137 1.34 18.20 -16.19
N GLY A 138 1.97 19.34 -15.98
CA GLY A 138 1.95 20.45 -16.93
C GLY A 138 2.77 20.12 -18.17
N VAL A 139 2.33 20.59 -19.34
CA VAL A 139 3.03 20.31 -20.62
C VAL A 139 4.40 20.99 -20.74
N LYS A 140 4.76 21.84 -19.78
CA LYS A 140 6.07 22.48 -19.64
C LYS A 140 6.78 22.14 -18.32
N ASP A 141 6.27 21.16 -17.58
CA ASP A 141 6.94 20.66 -16.37
C ASP A 141 8.24 19.96 -16.74
N TRP A 142 9.16 19.90 -15.78
CA TRP A 142 10.44 19.21 -15.94
C TRP A 142 10.24 17.76 -16.42
N GLY A 143 10.96 17.37 -17.47
CA GLY A 143 10.85 16.04 -18.08
C GLY A 143 9.78 15.92 -19.18
N SER A 144 9.04 17.00 -19.47
CA SER A 144 8.13 17.07 -20.62
C SER A 144 8.87 17.45 -21.90
N THR A 145 8.31 17.07 -23.04
CA THR A 145 8.72 17.54 -24.37
C THR A 145 7.64 18.43 -24.97
N ASP A 146 7.84 18.93 -26.20
CA ASP A 146 6.81 19.70 -26.90
C ASP A 146 5.54 18.88 -27.21
N THR A 147 5.63 17.55 -27.20
CA THR A 147 4.53 16.65 -27.56
C THR A 147 4.29 15.52 -26.57
N SER A 148 4.93 15.52 -25.40
CA SER A 148 4.74 14.46 -24.41
C SER A 148 5.01 14.87 -22.97
N VAL A 149 4.37 14.16 -22.04
CA VAL A 149 4.66 14.18 -20.61
C VAL A 149 4.95 12.76 -20.12
N ARG A 150 5.66 12.64 -19.00
CA ARG A 150 5.94 11.35 -18.35
C ARG A 150 5.34 11.30 -16.95
N PHE A 151 4.60 10.24 -16.67
CA PHE A 151 4.26 9.83 -15.32
C PHE A 151 5.15 8.66 -14.91
N SER A 152 6.01 8.88 -13.92
CA SER A 152 6.93 7.84 -13.44
C SER A 152 6.37 7.06 -12.25
N GLU A 153 6.88 5.85 -12.05
CA GLU A 153 6.58 5.01 -10.87
C GLU A 153 5.07 4.77 -10.70
N LEU A 154 4.42 4.28 -11.77
CA LEU A 154 3.02 3.85 -11.73
C LEU A 154 2.93 2.42 -11.19
N TYR A 155 2.04 2.21 -10.23
CA TYR A 155 1.91 0.94 -9.51
C TYR A 155 0.55 0.27 -9.76
N MET A 156 0.43 -1.02 -9.47
CA MET A 156 -0.82 -1.76 -9.66
C MET A 156 -1.91 -1.33 -8.68
N MET A 157 -2.84 -0.50 -9.15
CA MET A 157 -4.05 -0.12 -8.42
C MET A 157 -5.28 -0.95 -8.78
N ARG A 158 -5.17 -2.00 -9.63
CA ARG A 158 -6.31 -2.84 -10.07
C ARG A 158 -7.33 -2.08 -10.95
N CYS A 159 -6.83 -1.17 -11.79
CA CYS A 159 -7.60 -0.45 -12.80
C CYS A 159 -6.70 -0.03 -13.96
N ASN A 160 -7.32 0.30 -15.10
CA ASN A 160 -6.62 1.00 -16.17
C ASN A 160 -6.35 2.45 -15.74
N TYR A 161 -5.21 2.96 -16.18
CA TYR A 161 -4.92 4.38 -16.08
C TYR A 161 -5.69 5.14 -17.15
N THR A 162 -6.47 6.13 -16.73
CA THR A 162 -7.15 7.07 -17.63
C THR A 162 -6.40 8.39 -17.64
N VAL A 163 -6.05 8.82 -18.85
CA VAL A 163 -5.34 10.06 -19.13
C VAL A 163 -6.28 11.03 -19.82
N VAL A 164 -6.30 12.29 -19.36
CA VAL A 164 -7.08 13.36 -19.99
C VAL A 164 -6.18 14.57 -20.21
N TYR A 165 -6.26 15.16 -21.40
CA TYR A 165 -5.56 16.40 -21.74
C TYR A 165 -6.51 17.58 -21.61
N PHE A 166 -6.10 18.57 -20.82
CA PHE A 166 -6.82 19.81 -20.58
C PHE A 166 -6.12 20.97 -21.28
N HIS A 167 -6.85 21.59 -22.20
CA HIS A 167 -6.42 22.79 -22.90
C HIS A 167 -6.96 24.05 -22.20
N TYR A 168 -6.09 25.04 -22.01
CA TYR A 168 -6.46 26.35 -21.47
C TYR A 168 -6.97 27.29 -22.56
N GLN A 169 -8.23 27.69 -22.46
CA GLN A 169 -8.84 28.61 -23.42
C GLN A 169 -8.67 30.05 -22.95
N ALA A 170 -7.78 30.80 -23.61
CA ALA A 170 -7.45 32.18 -23.21
C ALA A 170 -8.66 33.13 -23.21
N ALA A 171 -9.63 32.91 -24.11
CA ALA A 171 -10.82 33.75 -24.23
C ALA A 171 -11.78 33.62 -23.04
N SER A 172 -11.92 32.42 -22.47
CA SER A 172 -12.82 32.15 -21.33
C SER A 172 -12.08 32.10 -20.00
N GLY A 173 -10.76 31.88 -20.00
CA GLY A 173 -9.97 31.63 -18.80
C GLY A 173 -10.22 30.25 -18.19
N LEU A 174 -10.88 29.34 -18.91
CA LEU A 174 -11.27 28.01 -18.44
C LEU A 174 -10.44 26.91 -19.09
N TYR A 175 -10.44 25.74 -18.44
CA TYR A 175 -9.85 24.51 -18.97
C TYR A 175 -10.93 23.62 -19.59
N LYS A 176 -10.63 23.05 -20.76
CA LYS A 176 -11.51 22.11 -21.46
C LYS A 176 -10.76 20.81 -21.70
N ALA A 177 -11.36 19.67 -21.36
CA ALA A 177 -10.86 18.38 -21.79
C ALA A 177 -11.01 18.24 -23.31
N ILE A 178 -9.91 17.96 -24.01
CA ILE A 178 -9.90 17.88 -25.48
C ILE A 178 -9.52 16.50 -26.01
N ALA A 179 -8.90 15.65 -25.18
CA ALA A 179 -8.63 14.27 -25.55
C ALA A 179 -8.48 13.37 -24.32
N LYS A 180 -8.79 12.09 -24.50
CA LYS A 180 -8.72 11.04 -23.48
C LYS A 180 -8.10 9.78 -24.07
N VAL A 181 -7.28 9.07 -23.29
CA VAL A 181 -6.75 7.74 -23.63
C VAL A 181 -6.64 6.89 -22.37
N GLU A 182 -6.71 5.57 -22.52
CA GLU A 182 -6.49 4.62 -21.43
C GLU A 182 -5.22 3.80 -21.68
N ALA A 183 -4.46 3.56 -20.62
CA ALA A 183 -3.34 2.63 -20.60
C ALA A 183 -3.64 1.49 -19.62
N GLY A 184 -3.55 0.26 -20.10
CA GLY A 184 -3.76 -0.93 -19.29
C GLY A 184 -2.53 -1.30 -18.47
N MET A 185 -2.68 -2.29 -17.58
CA MET A 185 -1.56 -2.92 -16.87
C MET A 185 -1.09 -4.17 -17.63
N ARG A 186 0.21 -4.46 -17.57
CA ARG A 186 0.79 -5.68 -18.16
C ARG A 186 0.32 -6.95 -17.47
N GLU A 187 0.25 -6.90 -16.14
CA GLU A 187 -0.28 -7.99 -15.34
C GLU A 187 -1.80 -7.86 -15.20
N SER A 188 -2.49 -8.99 -15.04
CA SER A 188 -3.92 -8.99 -14.69
C SER A 188 -4.16 -8.25 -13.37
N PHE A 189 -5.34 -7.66 -13.20
CA PHE A 189 -5.74 -7.10 -11.90
C PHE A 189 -5.89 -8.18 -10.81
N ASP A 190 -6.03 -9.45 -11.20
CA ASP A 190 -6.00 -10.62 -10.31
C ASP A 190 -4.58 -11.03 -9.90
N ALA A 191 -3.54 -10.39 -10.45
CA ALA A 191 -2.17 -10.68 -10.07
C ALA A 191 -1.95 -10.30 -8.60
N PRO A 192 -1.31 -11.18 -7.81
CA PRO A 192 -1.07 -10.92 -6.40
C PRO A 192 0.02 -9.85 -6.23
N LYS A 193 -0.32 -8.77 -5.53
CA LYS A 193 0.56 -7.64 -5.23
C LYS A 193 0.62 -7.38 -3.74
N HIS A 194 1.50 -6.47 -3.31
CA HIS A 194 1.54 -5.98 -1.94
C HIS A 194 1.83 -7.11 -0.94
N GLY A 195 2.62 -8.10 -1.37
CA GLY A 195 3.01 -9.21 -0.53
C GLY A 195 3.70 -8.71 0.74
N HIS A 196 3.29 -9.25 1.88
CA HIS A 196 3.99 -9.07 3.15
C HIS A 196 3.75 -10.25 4.06
N ILE A 197 4.67 -10.49 4.98
CA ILE A 197 4.59 -11.60 5.93
C ILE A 197 4.60 -11.08 7.36
N SER A 198 3.93 -11.81 8.25
CA SER A 198 3.92 -11.54 9.68
C SER A 198 4.04 -12.84 10.47
N LEU A 199 4.44 -12.72 11.75
CA LEU A 199 4.38 -13.84 12.67
C LEU A 199 2.91 -14.18 12.94
N SER A 200 2.60 -15.47 13.03
CA SER A 200 1.29 -15.93 13.49
C SER A 200 1.27 -16.11 15.02
N GLU A 201 0.08 -16.34 15.57
CA GLU A 201 -0.08 -16.75 16.98
C GLU A 201 0.53 -18.13 17.26
N ASP A 202 0.56 -19.01 16.25
CA ASP A 202 1.29 -20.28 16.29
C ASP A 202 2.80 -20.01 16.22
N GLU A 203 3.56 -20.55 17.16
CA GLU A 203 5.02 -20.45 17.22
C GLU A 203 5.70 -21.08 16.00
N THR A 204 5.05 -22.08 15.40
CA THR A 204 5.49 -22.75 14.16
C THR A 204 4.85 -22.16 12.92
N GLY A 205 4.12 -21.05 13.06
CA GLY A 205 3.33 -20.48 11.99
C GLY A 205 3.79 -19.10 11.51
N MET A 206 3.48 -18.83 10.25
CA MET A 206 3.73 -17.58 9.54
C MET A 206 2.49 -17.21 8.75
N THR A 207 2.16 -15.92 8.69
CA THR A 207 1.03 -15.44 7.90
C THR A 207 1.56 -14.74 6.66
N VAL A 208 1.03 -15.11 5.49
CA VAL A 208 1.29 -14.45 4.21
C VAL A 208 0.07 -13.63 3.83
N MET A 209 0.29 -12.36 3.52
CA MET A 209 -0.73 -11.40 3.14
C MET A 209 -0.41 -10.80 1.78
N PHE A 210 -1.44 -10.56 0.96
CA PHE A 210 -1.31 -9.93 -0.36
C PHE A 210 -2.66 -9.37 -0.82
N ASN A 211 -2.66 -8.51 -1.83
CA ASN A 211 -3.85 -7.91 -2.41
C ASN A 211 -4.02 -8.28 -3.89
N SER A 212 -5.27 -8.36 -4.35
CA SER A 212 -5.61 -8.50 -5.77
C SER A 212 -7.05 -8.04 -6.05
N ALA A 213 -7.50 -8.09 -7.30
CA ALA A 213 -8.92 -7.95 -7.67
C ALA A 213 -9.71 -9.28 -7.59
N SER A 214 -9.04 -10.40 -7.32
CA SER A 214 -9.60 -11.75 -7.39
C SER A 214 -10.47 -12.08 -6.17
N THR A 215 -11.62 -12.69 -6.43
CA THR A 215 -12.48 -13.29 -5.38
C THR A 215 -12.19 -14.78 -5.15
N LYS A 216 -11.22 -15.36 -5.87
CA LYS A 216 -10.88 -16.79 -5.73
C LYS A 216 -10.20 -17.06 -4.39
N THR A 217 -10.30 -18.29 -3.92
CA THR A 217 -9.59 -18.75 -2.72
C THR A 217 -8.09 -18.41 -2.83
N PRO A 218 -7.53 -17.63 -1.88
CA PRO A 218 -6.11 -17.33 -1.88
C PRO A 218 -5.32 -18.57 -1.44
N MET A 219 -4.16 -18.75 -2.05
CA MET A 219 -3.30 -19.91 -1.87
C MET A 219 -1.85 -19.49 -1.68
N VAL A 220 -1.11 -20.29 -0.92
CA VAL A 220 0.35 -20.25 -0.85
C VAL A 220 0.88 -21.65 -1.12
N ARG A 221 1.86 -21.75 -2.02
CA ARG A 221 2.69 -22.95 -2.14
C ARG A 221 4.09 -22.67 -1.61
N TYR A 222 4.65 -23.57 -0.83
CA TYR A 222 5.90 -23.35 -0.13
C TYR A 222 6.71 -24.64 0.09
N GLY A 223 8.00 -24.50 0.38
CA GLY A 223 8.93 -25.61 0.57
C GLY A 223 10.30 -25.15 1.05
N GLU A 224 11.19 -26.09 1.34
CA GLU A 224 12.57 -25.81 1.79
C GLU A 224 13.54 -25.55 0.61
N SER A 225 13.08 -25.70 -0.64
CA SER A 225 13.83 -25.43 -1.88
C SER A 225 12.99 -24.58 -2.84
N ALA A 226 13.64 -23.74 -3.65
CA ALA A 226 12.97 -22.91 -4.65
C ALA A 226 12.37 -23.72 -5.81
N GLU A 227 12.92 -24.91 -6.05
CA GLU A 227 12.55 -25.83 -7.11
C GLU A 227 11.43 -26.80 -6.68
N ASP A 228 11.22 -26.98 -5.38
CA ASP A 228 10.22 -27.87 -4.80
C ASP A 228 9.35 -27.16 -3.75
N LEU A 229 8.21 -26.62 -4.19
CA LEU A 229 7.18 -26.00 -3.35
C LEU A 229 6.05 -27.00 -3.07
N SER A 230 6.40 -28.11 -2.40
CA SER A 230 5.54 -29.28 -2.22
C SER A 230 4.41 -29.12 -1.19
N PHE A 231 4.47 -28.10 -0.33
CA PHE A 231 3.40 -27.79 0.62
C PHE A 231 2.45 -26.73 0.06
N GLU A 232 1.16 -26.85 0.37
CA GLU A 232 0.14 -25.86 0.00
C GLU A 232 -0.73 -25.49 1.20
N ALA A 233 -1.11 -24.23 1.27
CA ALA A 233 -2.06 -23.69 2.23
C ALA A 233 -3.08 -22.80 1.51
N THR A 234 -4.31 -22.78 2.04
CA THR A 234 -5.38 -21.88 1.58
C THR A 234 -5.73 -20.88 2.68
N GLY A 235 -6.36 -19.79 2.31
CA GLY A 235 -6.72 -18.74 3.26
C GLY A 235 -8.04 -18.07 2.98
N THR A 236 -8.21 -16.89 3.58
CA THR A 236 -9.43 -16.09 3.50
C THR A 236 -9.16 -14.73 2.86
N SER A 237 -10.22 -14.11 2.36
CA SER A 237 -10.18 -12.78 1.77
C SER A 237 -11.13 -11.85 2.51
N SER A 238 -10.73 -10.60 2.72
CA SER A 238 -11.58 -9.53 3.23
C SER A 238 -11.50 -8.30 2.31
N THR A 239 -12.46 -7.40 2.45
CA THR A 239 -12.49 -6.11 1.74
C THR A 239 -13.28 -5.11 2.59
N TYR A 240 -13.28 -3.85 2.19
CA TYR A 240 -14.09 -2.80 2.79
C TYR A 240 -14.55 -1.81 1.72
N ARG A 241 -15.65 -1.12 2.00
CA ARG A 241 -16.30 -0.14 1.13
C ARG A 241 -16.25 1.25 1.74
N ALA A 242 -16.56 2.27 0.93
CA ALA A 242 -16.67 3.65 1.41
C ALA A 242 -17.67 3.77 2.57
N SER A 243 -18.74 2.97 2.55
CA SER A 243 -19.76 2.92 3.61
C SER A 243 -19.25 2.37 4.94
N ASP A 244 -18.14 1.64 4.94
CA ASP A 244 -17.55 1.04 6.14
C ASP A 244 -16.59 2.02 6.84
N MET A 245 -16.28 3.15 6.20
CA MET A 245 -15.43 4.20 6.75
C MET A 245 -16.23 5.13 7.68
N CYS A 246 -15.57 5.70 8.68
CA CYS A 246 -16.26 6.48 9.72
C CYS A 246 -16.73 7.87 9.24
N HIS A 247 -15.88 8.58 8.48
CA HIS A 247 -16.11 9.99 8.13
C HIS A 247 -15.56 10.35 6.74
N ALA A 248 -16.06 11.44 6.17
CA ALA A 248 -15.48 12.04 4.97
C ALA A 248 -14.04 12.54 5.26
N PRO A 249 -13.12 12.52 4.27
CA PRO A 249 -13.33 12.08 2.90
C PRO A 249 -13.22 10.56 2.67
N ALA A 250 -12.98 9.75 3.70
CA ALA A 250 -12.90 8.29 3.55
C ALA A 250 -14.26 7.64 3.19
N THR A 251 -15.39 8.30 3.44
CA THR A 251 -16.72 7.83 3.00
C THR A 251 -17.06 8.19 1.55
N THR A 252 -16.13 8.81 0.83
CA THR A 252 -16.40 9.56 -0.40
C THR A 252 -15.54 8.97 -1.52
N ILE A 253 -16.13 8.21 -2.45
CA ILE A 253 -15.41 7.59 -3.59
C ILE A 253 -14.76 8.67 -4.44
N GLY A 254 -13.45 8.66 -4.68
CA GLY A 254 -12.78 9.64 -5.53
C GLY A 254 -11.28 9.35 -5.63
N GLN A 255 -10.58 9.99 -6.57
CA GLN A 255 -9.18 9.68 -6.86
C GLN A 255 -8.22 10.10 -5.73
N GLN A 256 -8.59 11.11 -4.93
CA GLN A 256 -7.84 11.59 -3.76
C GLN A 256 -8.61 11.34 -2.44
N SER A 257 -9.41 10.28 -2.42
CA SER A 257 -10.34 9.96 -1.33
C SER A 257 -10.51 8.44 -1.27
N PHE A 258 -11.70 7.94 -0.93
CA PHE A 258 -11.93 6.50 -0.92
C PHE A 258 -11.71 5.88 -2.29
N ARG A 259 -10.90 4.83 -2.29
CA ARG A 259 -10.64 3.99 -3.45
C ARG A 259 -10.83 2.53 -3.05
N ASP A 260 -11.44 1.74 -3.94
CA ASP A 260 -11.66 0.31 -3.70
C ASP A 260 -10.32 -0.43 -3.52
N PRO A 261 -10.08 -1.09 -2.37
CA PRO A 261 -8.83 -1.75 -2.06
C PRO A 261 -8.66 -3.09 -2.78
N GLY A 262 -9.67 -3.56 -3.53
CA GLY A 262 -9.75 -4.94 -4.00
C GLY A 262 -10.02 -5.88 -2.83
N TYR A 263 -9.37 -7.05 -2.86
CA TYR A 263 -9.43 -8.03 -1.79
C TYR A 263 -8.06 -8.17 -1.12
N MET A 264 -8.08 -8.13 0.21
CA MET A 264 -6.93 -8.43 1.06
C MET A 264 -6.99 -9.89 1.44
N HIS A 265 -5.95 -10.63 1.08
CA HIS A 265 -5.85 -12.07 1.27
C HIS A 265 -4.94 -12.39 2.45
N THR A 266 -5.30 -13.40 3.22
CA THR A 266 -4.51 -13.86 4.38
C THR A 266 -4.45 -15.37 4.37
N VAL A 267 -3.24 -15.93 4.34
CA VAL A 267 -2.98 -17.37 4.32
C VAL A 267 -2.02 -17.71 5.46
N ALA A 268 -2.45 -18.59 6.37
CA ALA A 268 -1.62 -19.06 7.47
C ALA A 268 -0.84 -20.32 7.04
N LEU A 269 0.48 -20.30 7.26
CA LEU A 269 1.37 -21.45 7.15
C LEU A 269 1.62 -21.97 8.56
N THR A 270 1.65 -23.28 8.75
CA THR A 270 1.79 -23.92 10.07
C THR A 270 2.81 -25.06 10.00
N GLY A 271 3.33 -25.47 11.16
CA GLY A 271 4.26 -26.61 11.24
C GLY A 271 5.62 -26.34 10.61
N LEU A 272 6.03 -25.07 10.52
CA LEU A 272 7.33 -24.69 10.01
C LEU A 272 8.41 -25.05 11.03
N LYS A 273 9.52 -25.63 10.55
CA LYS A 273 10.72 -25.84 11.36
C LYS A 273 11.28 -24.48 11.77
N PRO A 274 11.73 -24.28 13.02
CA PRO A 274 12.32 -23.01 13.43
C PRO A 274 13.62 -22.71 12.67
N ASN A 275 13.96 -21.42 12.54
CA ASN A 275 15.22 -20.93 11.96
C ASN A 275 15.56 -21.54 10.59
N THR A 276 14.55 -21.81 9.77
CA THR A 276 14.66 -22.52 8.49
C THR A 276 14.20 -21.61 7.36
N TYR A 277 14.92 -21.61 6.23
CA TYR A 277 14.47 -20.88 5.06
C TYR A 277 13.38 -21.66 4.34
N TYR A 278 12.27 -20.96 4.07
CA TYR A 278 11.19 -21.44 3.24
C TYR A 278 11.09 -20.57 1.99
N PHE A 279 11.00 -21.22 0.84
CA PHE A 279 10.64 -20.61 -0.43
C PHE A 279 9.15 -20.71 -0.62
N TYR A 280 8.54 -19.70 -1.25
CA TYR A 280 7.09 -19.65 -1.40
C TYR A 280 6.63 -18.80 -2.58
N GLN A 281 5.41 -19.07 -3.03
CA GLN A 281 4.63 -18.23 -3.92
C GLN A 281 3.21 -18.08 -3.35
N TYR A 282 2.63 -16.90 -3.54
CA TYR A 282 1.26 -16.59 -3.14
C TYR A 282 0.43 -16.20 -4.36
N GLY A 283 -0.88 -16.45 -4.33
CA GLY A 283 -1.76 -16.21 -5.47
C GLY A 283 -3.09 -16.93 -5.39
N HIS A 284 -3.66 -17.29 -6.56
CA HIS A 284 -4.99 -17.91 -6.68
C HIS A 284 -5.00 -19.21 -7.48
N GLY A 285 -3.85 -19.89 -7.61
CA GLY A 285 -3.69 -21.04 -8.48
C GLY A 285 -3.60 -20.69 -9.97
N GLY A 286 -3.44 -21.71 -10.81
CA GLY A 286 -3.29 -21.54 -12.27
C GLY A 286 -2.07 -20.70 -12.63
N ASN A 287 -2.28 -19.65 -13.42
CA ASN A 287 -1.21 -18.74 -13.89
C ASN A 287 -1.06 -17.46 -13.03
N ASN A 288 -1.81 -17.34 -11.92
CA ASN A 288 -1.83 -16.13 -11.08
C ASN A 288 -1.00 -16.34 -9.81
N TRP A 289 0.29 -16.59 -9.96
CA TRP A 289 1.25 -16.73 -8.86
C TRP A 289 2.23 -15.56 -8.83
N SER A 290 2.63 -15.15 -7.64
CA SER A 290 3.77 -14.24 -7.45
C SER A 290 5.06 -14.86 -7.98
N LYS A 291 6.14 -14.08 -8.10
CA LYS A 291 7.50 -14.64 -8.21
C LYS A 291 7.80 -15.50 -6.97
N VAL A 292 8.69 -16.49 -7.10
CA VAL A 292 9.20 -17.25 -5.95
C VAL A 292 9.97 -16.28 -5.04
N ARG A 293 9.62 -16.30 -3.76
CA ARG A 293 10.25 -15.52 -2.69
C ARG A 293 10.76 -16.45 -1.61
N ARG A 294 11.50 -15.91 -0.63
CA ARG A 294 11.95 -16.67 0.54
C ARG A 294 11.80 -15.84 1.80
N PHE A 295 11.50 -16.52 2.90
CA PHE A 295 11.58 -15.97 4.25
C PHE A 295 12.26 -16.98 5.17
N LYS A 296 12.73 -16.51 6.32
CA LYS A 296 13.27 -17.38 7.37
C LYS A 296 12.18 -17.62 8.40
N SER A 297 11.82 -18.84 8.77
CA SER A 297 10.83 -19.08 9.83
C SER A 297 11.31 -18.58 11.20
N ARG A 298 10.38 -18.49 12.16
CA ARG A 298 10.62 -17.99 13.51
C ARG A 298 11.90 -18.60 14.13
N PRO A 299 12.73 -17.81 14.84
CA PRO A 299 13.89 -18.34 15.54
C PRO A 299 13.55 -19.50 16.49
N ALA A 300 14.49 -20.41 16.70
CA ALA A 300 14.29 -21.50 17.65
C ALA A 300 14.11 -20.98 19.08
N ALA A 301 13.30 -21.68 19.87
CA ALA A 301 13.18 -21.42 21.30
C ALA A 301 14.58 -21.46 21.95
N GLY A 302 14.95 -20.38 22.65
CA GLY A 302 16.29 -20.21 23.24
C GLY A 302 17.28 -19.39 22.41
N THR A 303 16.87 -18.84 21.25
CA THR A 303 17.69 -17.88 20.50
C THR A 303 17.93 -16.63 21.36
N LYS A 304 19.21 -16.30 21.61
CA LYS A 304 19.62 -15.18 22.50
C LYS A 304 19.72 -13.82 21.82
N TYR A 305 19.88 -13.79 20.50
CA TYR A 305 20.14 -12.58 19.72
C TYR A 305 19.22 -12.49 18.52
N ALA A 306 18.72 -11.30 18.24
CA ALA A 306 17.94 -11.00 17.05
C ALA A 306 18.43 -9.70 16.40
N ASN A 307 18.56 -9.72 15.08
CA ASN A 307 18.81 -8.52 14.28
C ASN A 307 17.47 -7.91 13.91
N ILE A 308 17.17 -6.73 14.47
CA ILE A 308 15.90 -6.06 14.25
C ILE A 308 16.09 -4.80 13.41
N ILE A 309 15.10 -4.51 12.57
CA ILE A 309 14.94 -3.21 11.94
C ILE A 309 13.75 -2.51 12.61
N ALA A 310 13.91 -1.23 12.97
CA ALA A 310 12.82 -0.44 13.51
C ALA A 310 12.79 0.95 12.87
N TYR A 311 11.61 1.38 12.43
CA TYR A 311 11.35 2.74 11.95
C TYR A 311 9.86 3.10 12.10
N ALA A 312 9.54 4.38 11.94
CA ALA A 312 8.19 4.91 11.89
C ALA A 312 8.17 6.11 10.92
N ASP A 313 6.99 6.68 10.70
CA ASP A 313 6.81 7.93 9.95
C ASP A 313 7.34 7.83 8.51
N MET A 314 7.20 6.66 7.86
CA MET A 314 7.78 6.43 6.54
C MET A 314 7.01 7.16 5.45
N GLY A 315 5.67 7.02 5.43
CA GLY A 315 4.81 7.57 4.40
C GLY A 315 5.15 7.09 2.99
N THR A 316 4.83 7.91 1.99
CA THR A 316 5.09 7.61 0.57
C THR A 316 5.75 8.76 -0.20
N PHE A 317 6.30 9.76 0.49
CA PHE A 317 6.84 10.96 -0.15
C PHE A 317 8.15 10.68 -0.90
N ALA A 318 8.27 11.23 -2.13
CA ALA A 318 9.43 11.05 -3.00
C ALA A 318 10.58 12.03 -2.65
N GLY A 319 11.78 11.49 -2.37
CA GLY A 319 13.07 12.21 -2.40
C GLY A 319 13.46 13.07 -1.17
N PRO A 320 14.44 12.66 -0.34
CA PRO A 320 14.97 11.30 -0.13
C PRO A 320 14.10 10.48 0.84
N GLY A 321 12.79 10.76 0.97
CA GLY A 321 11.89 10.23 1.99
C GLY A 321 11.66 8.71 2.00
N ALA A 322 10.45 8.28 1.62
CA ALA A 322 10.02 6.89 1.77
C ALA A 322 10.91 5.91 0.97
N ALA A 323 11.26 6.26 -0.27
CA ALA A 323 12.09 5.43 -1.13
C ALA A 323 13.50 5.16 -0.55
N SER A 324 14.13 6.14 0.13
CA SER A 324 15.44 5.89 0.76
C SER A 324 15.32 4.95 1.95
N THR A 325 14.27 5.10 2.76
CA THR A 325 13.99 4.17 3.88
C THR A 325 13.77 2.77 3.34
N ALA A 326 12.92 2.59 2.32
CA ALA A 326 12.68 1.31 1.68
C ALA A 326 13.97 0.68 1.12
N GLY A 327 14.80 1.46 0.43
CA GLY A 327 16.08 1.00 -0.12
C GLY A 327 17.07 0.55 0.96
N ARG A 328 17.20 1.31 2.05
CA ARG A 328 18.07 0.95 3.18
C ARG A 328 17.59 -0.31 3.90
N VAL A 329 16.29 -0.42 4.15
CA VAL A 329 15.70 -1.63 4.75
C VAL A 329 15.95 -2.84 3.85
N TYR A 330 15.73 -2.70 2.55
CA TYR A 330 16.01 -3.76 1.58
C TYR A 330 17.48 -4.20 1.63
N GLU A 331 18.43 -3.26 1.66
CA GLU A 331 19.86 -3.54 1.78
C GLU A 331 20.20 -4.30 3.07
N GLU A 332 19.64 -3.91 4.21
CA GLU A 332 19.89 -4.62 5.48
C GLU A 332 19.28 -6.03 5.49
N VAL A 333 18.07 -6.20 4.97
CA VAL A 333 17.38 -7.51 4.91
C VAL A 333 18.10 -8.46 3.95
N VAL A 334 18.46 -7.98 2.76
CA VAL A 334 19.00 -8.84 1.68
C VAL A 334 20.52 -8.98 1.77
N GLY A 335 21.23 -7.91 2.12
CA GLY A 335 22.69 -7.85 2.13
C GLY A 335 23.31 -8.20 3.49
N ASN A 336 22.67 -7.83 4.60
CA ASN A 336 23.29 -7.88 5.93
C ASN A 336 22.61 -8.87 6.91
N GLY A 337 21.58 -9.61 6.46
CA GLY A 337 20.94 -10.65 7.28
C GLY A 337 20.05 -10.10 8.42
N TYR A 338 19.44 -8.93 8.24
CA TYR A 338 18.41 -8.39 9.14
C TYR A 338 17.02 -8.93 8.78
N ASP A 339 16.88 -10.26 8.72
CA ASP A 339 15.65 -10.95 8.32
C ASP A 339 14.86 -11.55 9.49
N SER A 340 15.25 -11.21 10.73
CA SER A 340 14.64 -11.77 11.94
C SER A 340 13.39 -11.04 12.38
N PHE A 341 13.31 -9.71 12.24
CA PHE A 341 12.12 -8.94 12.63
C PHE A 341 12.20 -7.50 12.13
N LEU A 342 11.06 -6.96 11.66
CA LEU A 342 10.91 -5.54 11.33
C LEU A 342 9.72 -4.95 12.08
N LEU A 343 9.97 -3.83 12.75
CA LEU A 343 8.99 -3.05 13.48
C LEU A 343 8.72 -1.71 12.79
N HIS A 344 7.49 -1.53 12.29
CA HIS A 344 6.98 -0.23 11.84
C HIS A 344 6.03 0.35 12.89
N PHE A 345 6.52 1.21 13.77
CA PHE A 345 5.79 1.58 15.00
C PHE A 345 4.88 2.82 14.86
N GLY A 346 4.08 2.88 13.78
CA GLY A 346 3.08 3.94 13.57
C GLY A 346 3.41 4.88 12.42
N ASP A 347 2.43 5.71 12.07
CA ASP A 347 2.49 6.65 10.94
C ASP A 347 2.97 6.00 9.65
N ILE A 348 2.14 5.05 9.19
CA ILE A 348 2.49 4.09 8.13
C ILE A 348 2.60 4.79 6.77
N SER A 349 1.46 5.08 6.15
CA SER A 349 1.39 5.59 4.78
C SER A 349 1.08 7.09 4.72
N TYR A 350 0.51 7.67 5.78
CA TYR A 350 -0.15 8.97 5.79
C TYR A 350 -1.28 9.12 4.76
N ALA A 351 -1.94 8.00 4.38
CA ALA A 351 -3.02 8.01 3.40
C ALA A 351 -4.12 9.03 3.70
N ARG A 352 -4.49 9.20 4.98
CA ARG A 352 -5.49 10.20 5.42
C ARG A 352 -6.74 10.23 4.54
N SER A 353 -7.27 9.04 4.24
CA SER A 353 -8.43 8.74 3.37
C SER A 353 -8.13 8.53 1.88
N ASP A 354 -6.98 8.94 1.37
CA ASP A 354 -6.60 8.70 -0.03
C ASP A 354 -6.13 7.23 -0.19
N GLY A 355 -7.00 6.41 -0.78
CA GLY A 355 -6.72 4.98 -0.96
C GLY A 355 -5.54 4.69 -1.89
N SER A 356 -5.19 5.60 -2.82
CA SER A 356 -4.05 5.40 -3.73
C SER A 356 -2.70 5.39 -2.99
N ILE A 357 -2.62 6.10 -1.86
CA ILE A 357 -1.42 6.17 -1.03
C ILE A 357 -1.15 4.81 -0.36
N TRP A 358 -2.18 4.03 -0.02
CA TRP A 358 -1.98 2.67 0.47
C TRP A 358 -1.36 1.74 -0.58
N ASP A 359 -1.87 1.78 -1.82
CA ASP A 359 -1.31 0.99 -2.92
C ASP A 359 0.16 1.38 -3.18
N HIS A 360 0.48 2.69 -3.14
CA HIS A 360 1.86 3.17 -3.26
C HIS A 360 2.76 2.67 -2.11
N PHE A 361 2.30 2.78 -0.87
CA PHE A 361 3.06 2.33 0.29
C PHE A 361 3.41 0.85 0.19
N PHE A 362 2.41 0.01 -0.12
CA PHE A 362 2.65 -1.42 -0.23
C PHE A 362 3.55 -1.80 -1.42
N HIS A 363 3.45 -1.08 -2.54
CA HIS A 363 4.40 -1.24 -3.64
C HIS A 363 5.85 -0.96 -3.19
N LEU A 364 6.07 0.10 -2.41
CA LEU A 364 7.40 0.48 -1.91
C LEU A 364 8.00 -0.58 -0.97
N ILE A 365 7.18 -1.20 -0.11
CA ILE A 365 7.68 -2.11 0.93
C ILE A 365 7.73 -3.58 0.49
N GLU A 366 6.94 -4.00 -0.49
CA GLU A 366 6.84 -5.39 -0.96
C GLU A 366 8.21 -6.06 -1.22
N PRO A 367 9.23 -5.37 -1.79
CA PRO A 367 10.56 -5.97 -1.96
C PRO A 367 11.19 -6.52 -0.69
N TYR A 368 11.00 -5.90 0.48
CA TYR A 368 11.56 -6.42 1.74
C TYR A 368 10.51 -7.05 2.64
N ALA A 369 9.26 -6.58 2.61
CA ALA A 369 8.17 -7.08 3.45
C ALA A 369 7.79 -8.53 3.14
N THR A 370 8.18 -9.03 1.96
CA THR A 370 8.05 -10.45 1.57
C THR A 370 9.18 -11.35 2.05
N ARG A 371 10.15 -10.80 2.80
CA ARG A 371 11.36 -11.50 3.25
C ARG A 371 11.56 -11.46 4.76
N VAL A 372 11.17 -10.35 5.39
CA VAL A 372 11.20 -10.14 6.84
C VAL A 372 9.79 -9.93 7.37
N TYR A 373 9.49 -10.46 8.56
CA TYR A 373 8.17 -10.27 9.17
C TYR A 373 8.00 -8.83 9.63
N VAL A 374 6.92 -8.20 9.19
CA VAL A 374 6.56 -6.83 9.50
C VAL A 374 5.50 -6.84 10.60
N LEU A 375 5.80 -6.19 11.72
CA LEU A 375 4.82 -5.85 12.73
C LEU A 375 4.57 -4.35 12.67
N SER A 376 3.31 -3.97 12.50
CA SER A 376 2.88 -2.58 12.51
C SER A 376 1.99 -2.33 13.73
N PHE A 377 2.26 -1.25 14.45
CA PHE A 377 1.38 -0.74 15.50
C PHE A 377 0.79 0.59 15.06
N GLU A 378 -0.46 0.82 15.40
CA GLU A 378 -1.06 2.14 15.40
C GLU A 378 -1.28 2.50 16.88
N LEU A 379 -0.58 3.54 17.36
CA LEU A 379 -0.86 4.11 18.67
C LEU A 379 -2.15 4.91 18.51
N SER A 380 -3.27 4.29 18.87
CA SER A 380 -4.62 4.87 18.85
C SER A 380 -4.77 6.05 19.80
#